data_AF-F6TEI5-F1
#
_entry.id   AF-F6TEI5-F1
#
_cell.length_a   1.000
_cell.length_b   1.000
_cell.length_c   1.000
_cell.angle_alpha   90.00
_cell.angle_beta   90.00
_cell.angle_gamma   90.00
#
_symmetry.space_group_name_H-M   'P 1'
#
loop_
_entity.id
_entity.type
_entity.pdbx_description
1 polymer ?
#
loop_
_entity_poly.entity_id
_entity_poly.type
_entity_poly.pdbx_seq_one_letter_code
_entity_poly.pdbx_strand_id
1 'polypeptide(L)'
;MLLPRKQLQRSKLFVSFAGEEGLDYSGPSREFFFLISRELFNPYYGLFEYSAVDTYTVQISPLSTFADSPHEWFRFAGRIIGLALVHHCLLDAFFTRPLYKMLLRSKCDLSDLRYEDEQFYQSIMWIKDNDITDVLDLTFSVNEEMFGKIEERELKPNGKNIAVTEKNKKEYIERMVKWRVVRGTREQTNMLIRGFNEVIDLRLVSVFDANELEL
;
A
#
# COMPACT_ATOMS: atom_id res chain seq x y z
N MET A 1 -10.40 -3.90 -24.67
CA MET A 1 -9.85 -5.26 -24.86
C MET A 1 -8.79 -5.47 -23.78
N LEU A 2 -8.97 -6.42 -22.86
CA LEU A 2 -8.00 -6.68 -21.78
C LEU A 2 -6.79 -7.42 -22.36
N LEU A 3 -5.60 -6.82 -22.31
CA LEU A 3 -4.36 -7.51 -22.72
C LEU A 3 -4.11 -8.71 -21.79
N PRO A 4 -3.79 -9.91 -22.33
CA PRO A 4 -3.38 -11.06 -21.53
C PRO A 4 -2.14 -10.77 -20.68
N ARG A 5 -2.07 -11.31 -19.45
CA ARG A 5 -0.91 -11.14 -18.52
C ARG A 5 0.45 -11.36 -19.18
N LYS A 6 0.56 -12.39 -20.03
CA LYS A 6 1.82 -12.71 -20.74
C LYS A 6 2.29 -11.60 -21.67
N GLN A 7 1.38 -10.80 -22.23
CA GLN A 7 1.74 -9.64 -23.06
C GLN A 7 2.23 -8.48 -22.19
N LEU A 8 1.58 -8.20 -21.06
CA LEU A 8 2.05 -7.17 -20.13
C LEU A 8 3.45 -7.47 -19.55
N GLN A 9 3.75 -8.74 -19.31
CA GLN A 9 5.03 -9.17 -18.71
C GLN A 9 6.21 -9.21 -19.70
N ARG A 10 5.97 -9.23 -21.01
CA ARG A 10 7.00 -9.56 -22.01
C ARG A 10 7.04 -8.63 -23.22
N SER A 11 5.99 -7.84 -23.45
CA SER A 11 5.94 -6.91 -24.58
C SER A 11 6.71 -5.64 -24.27
N LYS A 12 7.37 -5.09 -25.27
CA LYS A 12 7.87 -3.71 -25.20
C LYS A 12 6.69 -2.75 -25.23
N LEU A 13 6.62 -1.81 -24.30
CA LEU A 13 5.67 -0.71 -24.35
C LEU A 13 6.16 0.31 -25.39
N PHE A 14 5.30 0.59 -26.35
CA PHE A 14 5.49 1.66 -27.33
C PHE A 14 4.45 2.74 -27.07
N VAL A 15 4.90 3.96 -26.85
CA VAL A 15 4.02 5.11 -26.64
C VAL A 15 4.19 6.11 -27.78
N SER A 16 3.06 6.60 -28.28
CA SER A 16 3.00 7.69 -29.25
C SER A 16 1.94 8.69 -28.79
N PHE A 17 2.29 9.96 -28.76
CA PHE A 17 1.34 11.03 -28.45
C PHE A 17 0.60 11.45 -29.73
N ALA A 18 -0.70 11.67 -29.60
CA ALA A 18 -1.53 12.01 -30.74
C ALA A 18 -1.14 13.39 -31.28
N GLY A 19 -0.75 13.45 -32.56
CA GLY A 19 -0.31 14.69 -33.21
C GLY A 19 1.18 14.99 -33.08
N GLU A 20 1.97 14.12 -32.46
CA GLU A 20 3.42 14.27 -32.35
C GLU A 20 4.17 13.22 -33.19
N GLU A 21 5.12 13.67 -34.00
CA GLU A 21 6.05 12.78 -34.70
C GLU A 21 7.17 12.38 -33.73
N GLY A 22 7.09 11.17 -33.18
CA GLY A 22 8.14 10.62 -32.32
C GLY A 22 9.42 10.36 -33.12
N LEU A 23 10.45 11.17 -32.89
CA LEU A 23 11.78 11.00 -33.50
C LEU A 23 12.59 9.87 -32.81
N ASP A 24 12.36 9.65 -31.52
CA ASP A 24 13.02 8.64 -30.69
C ASP A 24 12.01 7.73 -29.98
N TYR A 25 12.31 6.44 -29.89
CA TYR A 25 11.39 5.43 -29.31
C TYR A 25 11.36 5.39 -27.78
N SER A 26 12.39 5.90 -27.08
CA SER A 26 12.48 5.88 -25.62
C SER A 26 12.00 7.15 -24.93
N GLY A 27 12.02 8.30 -25.62
CA GLY A 27 11.57 9.58 -25.09
C GLY A 27 10.09 9.56 -24.69
N PRO A 28 9.18 9.20 -25.62
CA PRO A 28 7.74 9.18 -25.36
C PRO A 28 7.34 8.24 -24.22
N SER A 29 8.00 7.08 -24.08
CA SER A 29 7.71 6.16 -22.97
C SER A 29 8.11 6.74 -21.62
N ARG A 30 9.26 7.40 -21.50
CA ARG A 30 9.69 8.06 -20.25
C ARG A 30 8.76 9.21 -19.89
N GLU A 31 8.43 10.04 -20.87
CA GLU A 31 7.49 11.15 -20.72
C GLU A 31 6.10 10.64 -20.32
N PHE A 32 5.62 9.56 -20.92
CA PHE A 32 4.37 8.94 -20.52
C PHE A 32 4.35 8.52 -19.05
N PHE A 33 5.39 7.83 -18.57
CA PHE A 33 5.44 7.42 -17.16
C PHE A 33 5.50 8.61 -16.21
N PHE A 34 6.24 9.65 -16.57
CA PHE A 34 6.30 10.91 -15.81
C PHE A 34 4.93 11.61 -15.74
N LEU A 35 4.25 11.77 -16.87
CA LEU A 35 2.95 12.44 -16.93
C LEU A 35 1.86 11.61 -16.23
N ILE A 36 1.80 10.30 -16.51
CA ILE A 36 0.76 9.44 -15.92
C ILE A 36 0.93 9.30 -14.42
N SER A 37 2.16 9.28 -13.88
CA SER A 37 2.36 9.21 -12.43
C SER A 37 1.83 10.45 -11.74
N ARG A 38 2.08 11.64 -12.30
CA ARG A 38 1.61 12.91 -11.72
C ARG A 38 0.10 12.98 -11.65
N GLU A 39 -0.59 12.49 -12.68
CA GLU A 39 -2.05 12.48 -12.71
C GLU A 39 -2.62 11.37 -11.81
N LEU A 40 -2.09 10.15 -11.93
CA LEU A 40 -2.64 8.98 -11.26
C LEU A 40 -2.48 8.99 -9.74
N PHE A 41 -1.38 9.54 -9.25
CA PHE A 41 -1.08 9.64 -7.83
C PHE A 41 -1.43 11.00 -7.22
N ASN A 42 -2.08 11.89 -8.00
CA ASN A 42 -2.52 13.19 -7.52
C ASN A 42 -3.63 13.02 -6.46
N PRO A 43 -3.44 13.54 -5.23
CA PRO A 43 -4.47 13.49 -4.20
C PRO A 43 -5.79 14.15 -4.58
N TYR A 44 -5.79 15.05 -5.56
CA TYR A 44 -7.01 15.71 -6.05
C TYR A 44 -8.06 14.72 -6.55
N TYR A 45 -7.67 13.56 -7.09
CA TYR A 45 -8.60 12.54 -7.58
C TYR A 45 -9.12 11.58 -6.49
N GLY A 46 -8.65 11.72 -5.24
CA GLY A 46 -9.17 10.98 -4.09
C GLY A 46 -8.80 9.49 -4.02
N LEU A 47 -8.01 8.96 -4.97
CA LEU A 47 -7.47 7.60 -4.90
C LEU A 47 -6.33 7.51 -3.88
N PHE A 48 -5.45 8.51 -3.90
CA PHE A 48 -4.32 8.63 -3.00
C PHE A 48 -4.47 9.90 -2.16
N GLU A 49 -3.75 9.98 -1.06
CA GLU A 49 -3.63 11.16 -0.21
C GLU A 49 -2.19 11.31 0.25
N TYR A 50 -1.79 12.53 0.61
CA TYR A 50 -0.48 12.73 1.23
C TYR A 50 -0.44 12.03 2.59
N SER A 51 0.71 11.46 2.94
CA SER A 51 0.91 10.93 4.28
C SER A 51 0.79 12.05 5.31
N ALA A 52 0.31 11.73 6.52
CA ALA A 52 0.27 12.69 7.62
C ALA A 52 1.68 13.06 8.12
N VAL A 53 2.67 12.22 7.81
CA VAL A 53 4.07 12.34 8.25
C VAL A 53 4.82 13.40 7.48
N ASP A 54 4.59 13.46 6.18
CA ASP A 54 5.26 14.37 5.29
C ASP A 54 4.39 14.75 4.09
N THR A 55 4.64 15.94 3.55
CA THR A 55 3.81 16.50 2.46
C THR A 55 4.26 16.02 1.07
N TYR A 56 5.08 14.97 0.97
CA TYR A 56 5.67 14.52 -0.30
C TYR A 56 5.44 13.04 -0.61
N THR A 57 5.25 12.18 0.40
CA THR A 57 4.85 10.79 0.17
C THR A 57 3.33 10.66 0.04
N VAL A 58 2.90 9.71 -0.80
CA VAL A 58 1.49 9.38 -1.00
C VAL A 58 1.17 7.98 -0.47
N GLN A 59 -0.03 7.86 0.09
CA GLN A 59 -0.62 6.60 0.54
C GLN A 59 -2.01 6.43 -0.08
N ILE A 60 -2.56 5.23 0.01
CA ILE A 60 -3.92 4.97 -0.44
C ILE A 60 -4.88 5.72 0.47
N SER A 61 -5.79 6.51 -0.10
CA SER A 61 -6.79 7.20 0.69
C SER A 61 -7.87 6.22 1.16
N PRO A 62 -8.23 6.18 2.46
CA PRO A 62 -9.42 5.45 2.92
C PRO A 62 -10.71 5.94 2.25
N LEU A 63 -10.76 7.22 1.86
CA LEU A 63 -11.92 7.85 1.21
C LEU A 63 -12.06 7.44 -0.26
N SER A 64 -11.04 6.83 -0.86
CA SER A 64 -11.09 6.29 -2.22
C SER A 64 -12.20 5.25 -2.42
N THR A 65 -12.74 4.68 -1.34
CA THR A 65 -13.94 3.82 -1.37
C THR A 65 -15.13 4.51 -2.07
N PHE A 66 -15.19 5.83 -2.03
CA PHE A 66 -16.25 6.64 -2.65
C PHE A 66 -15.91 7.16 -4.05
N ALA A 67 -14.70 6.91 -4.55
CA ALA A 67 -14.34 7.27 -5.91
C ALA A 67 -15.13 6.43 -6.93
N ASP A 68 -15.25 6.91 -8.16
CA ASP A 68 -15.86 6.13 -9.25
C ASP A 68 -14.91 4.99 -9.66
N SER A 69 -15.42 3.75 -9.64
CA SER A 69 -14.66 2.55 -10.05
C SER A 69 -13.27 2.41 -9.40
N PRO A 70 -13.17 2.44 -8.05
CA PRO A 70 -11.88 2.50 -7.37
C PRO A 70 -11.08 1.22 -7.58
N HIS A 71 -11.76 0.07 -7.67
CA HIS A 71 -11.13 -1.22 -7.90
C HIS A 71 -10.36 -1.27 -9.22
N GLU A 72 -10.96 -0.75 -10.29
CA GLU A 72 -10.35 -0.65 -11.61
C GLU A 72 -9.16 0.30 -11.59
N TRP A 73 -9.28 1.46 -10.94
CA TRP A 73 -8.22 2.45 -10.83
C TRP A 73 -7.02 1.96 -10.04
N PHE A 74 -7.21 1.33 -8.87
CA PHE A 74 -6.09 0.76 -8.12
C PHE A 74 -5.42 -0.37 -8.89
N ARG A 75 -6.20 -1.22 -9.56
CA ARG A 75 -5.63 -2.26 -10.43
C ARG A 75 -4.85 -1.66 -11.61
N PHE A 76 -5.31 -0.54 -12.16
CA PHE A 76 -4.57 0.19 -13.18
C PHE A 76 -3.28 0.81 -12.63
N ALA A 77 -3.33 1.48 -11.48
CA ALA A 77 -2.15 2.03 -10.81
C ALA A 77 -1.10 0.96 -10.50
N GLY A 78 -1.51 -0.20 -10.00
CA GLY A 78 -0.61 -1.33 -9.82
C GLY A 78 0.10 -1.74 -11.11
N ARG A 79 -0.62 -1.76 -12.24
CA ARG A 79 -0.02 -2.08 -13.55
C ARG A 79 0.95 -1.00 -14.02
N ILE A 80 0.64 0.28 -13.82
CA ILE A 80 1.55 1.39 -14.14
C ILE A 80 2.85 1.27 -13.35
N ILE A 81 2.78 1.01 -12.04
CA ILE A 81 3.96 0.79 -11.19
C ILE A 81 4.77 -0.41 -11.71
N GLY A 82 4.10 -1.52 -12.00
CA GLY A 82 4.77 -2.71 -12.53
C GLY A 82 5.43 -2.47 -13.90
N LEU A 83 4.77 -1.74 -14.80
CA LEU A 83 5.29 -1.44 -16.13
C LEU A 83 6.49 -0.48 -16.06
N ALA A 84 6.45 0.51 -15.16
CA ALA A 84 7.55 1.43 -14.93
C ALA A 84 8.84 0.68 -14.57
N LEU A 85 8.76 -0.28 -13.64
CA LEU A 85 9.88 -1.13 -13.25
C LEU A 85 10.37 -2.02 -14.40
N VAL A 86 9.47 -2.69 -15.14
CA VAL A 86 9.84 -3.55 -16.29
C VAL A 86 10.54 -2.76 -17.39
N HIS A 87 10.16 -1.51 -17.60
CA HIS A 87 10.71 -0.65 -18.64
C HIS A 87 11.80 0.31 -18.15
N HIS A 88 12.26 0.17 -16.90
CA HIS A 88 13.27 1.04 -16.29
C HIS A 88 12.94 2.54 -16.44
N CYS A 89 11.67 2.87 -16.20
CA CYS A 89 11.16 4.22 -16.22
C CYS A 89 10.86 4.68 -14.80
N LEU A 90 11.20 5.93 -14.49
CA LEU A 90 10.92 6.53 -13.19
C LEU A 90 9.48 7.05 -13.15
N LEU A 91 8.89 7.01 -11.96
CA LEU A 91 7.63 7.66 -11.66
C LEU A 91 7.90 8.92 -10.85
N ASP A 92 7.16 9.98 -11.12
CA ASP A 92 7.16 11.21 -10.31
C ASP A 92 6.14 11.08 -9.17
N ALA A 93 6.38 10.10 -8.29
CA ALA A 93 5.59 9.85 -7.09
C ALA A 93 6.41 9.05 -6.07
N PHE A 94 6.34 9.45 -4.80
CA PHE A 94 7.00 8.76 -3.70
C PHE A 94 5.94 8.10 -2.82
N PHE A 95 6.05 6.81 -2.58
CA PHE A 95 5.08 6.08 -1.77
C PHE A 95 5.55 5.99 -0.32
N THR A 96 4.62 5.76 0.61
CA THR A 96 5.03 5.41 1.98
C THR A 96 5.73 4.06 2.02
N ARG A 97 6.68 3.89 2.95
CA ARG A 97 7.41 2.63 3.15
C ARG A 97 6.51 1.40 3.33
N PRO A 98 5.39 1.46 4.09
CA PRO A 98 4.43 0.36 4.14
C PRO A 98 3.90 -0.04 2.76
N LEU A 99 3.65 0.92 1.86
CA LEU A 99 3.13 0.65 0.53
C LEU A 99 4.13 -0.13 -0.33
N TYR A 100 5.42 0.25 -0.31
CA TYR A 100 6.49 -0.54 -0.95
C TYR A 100 6.58 -1.96 -0.36
N LYS A 101 6.57 -2.10 0.97
CA LYS A 101 6.56 -3.42 1.64
C LYS A 101 5.37 -4.27 1.20
N MET A 102 4.19 -3.67 1.06
CA MET A 102 2.98 -4.36 0.60
C MET A 102 3.09 -4.85 -0.85
N LEU A 103 3.67 -4.06 -1.76
CA LEU A 103 3.95 -4.49 -3.14
C LEU A 103 4.88 -5.70 -3.18
N LEU A 104 5.91 -5.72 -2.33
CA LEU A 104 6.88 -6.81 -2.18
C LEU A 104 6.33 -8.03 -1.42
N ARG A 105 5.12 -7.93 -0.85
CA ARG A 105 4.57 -8.91 0.13
C ARG A 105 5.47 -9.13 1.35
N SER A 106 6.27 -8.11 1.69
CA SER A 106 7.08 -8.07 2.89
C SER A 106 6.21 -7.72 4.10
N LYS A 107 6.57 -8.25 5.27
CA LYS A 107 5.86 -7.91 6.51
C LYS A 107 6.15 -6.46 6.88
N CYS A 108 5.10 -5.70 7.18
CA CYS A 108 5.22 -4.45 7.90
C CYS A 108 5.46 -4.75 9.38
N ASP A 109 6.29 -3.93 10.01
CA ASP A 109 6.65 -4.04 11.42
C ASP A 109 6.40 -2.71 12.13
N LEU A 110 6.61 -2.71 13.45
CA LEU A 110 6.31 -1.56 14.29
C LEU A 110 7.13 -0.32 13.91
N SER A 111 8.34 -0.50 13.34
CA SER A 111 9.17 0.64 12.93
C SER A 111 8.57 1.42 11.76
N ASP A 112 7.75 0.76 10.93
CA ASP A 112 7.05 1.42 9.82
C ASP A 112 5.94 2.36 10.31
N LEU A 113 5.41 2.14 11.52
CA LEU A 113 4.36 2.95 12.11
C LEU A 113 4.87 4.12 12.95
N ARG A 114 6.16 4.12 13.31
CA ARG A 114 6.76 5.16 14.16
C ARG A 114 6.51 6.56 13.61
N TYR A 115 6.62 6.68 12.29
CA TYR A 115 6.47 7.95 11.62
C TYR A 115 5.01 8.21 11.24
N GLU A 116 4.26 7.18 10.81
CA GLU A 116 2.85 7.26 10.38
C GLU A 116 1.85 7.60 11.50
N ASP A 117 2.04 7.03 12.69
CA ASP A 117 1.20 7.30 13.86
C ASP A 117 2.02 7.10 15.14
N GLU A 118 2.64 8.19 15.59
CA GLU A 118 3.47 8.19 16.80
C GLU A 118 2.67 7.75 18.03
N GLN A 119 1.42 8.18 18.18
CA GLN A 119 0.59 7.85 19.34
C GLN A 119 0.28 6.34 19.41
N PHE A 120 -0.08 5.76 18.27
CA PHE A 120 -0.28 4.32 18.14
C PHE A 120 1.02 3.55 18.39
N TYR A 121 2.13 4.02 17.79
CA TYR A 121 3.45 3.45 18.00
C TYR A 121 3.83 3.40 19.48
N GLN A 122 3.66 4.50 20.22
CA GLN A 122 3.97 4.55 21.66
C GLN A 122 3.08 3.61 22.47
N SER A 123 1.79 3.52 22.12
CA SER A 123 0.84 2.64 22.80
C SER A 123 1.22 1.16 22.63
N ILE A 124 1.62 0.76 21.41
CA ILE A 124 2.07 -0.61 21.13
C ILE A 124 3.46 -0.90 21.73
N MET A 125 4.37 0.08 21.73
CA MET A 125 5.65 -0.02 22.43
C MET A 125 5.46 -0.23 23.93
N TRP A 126 4.51 0.48 24.54
CA TRP A 126 4.19 0.30 25.96
C TRP A 126 3.71 -1.12 26.26
N ILE A 127 2.78 -1.67 25.46
CA ILE A 127 2.31 -3.06 25.60
C ILE A 127 3.46 -4.07 25.44
N LYS A 128 4.38 -3.78 24.51
CA LYS A 128 5.54 -4.63 24.24
C LYS A 128 6.49 -4.70 25.43
N ASP A 129 6.81 -3.53 26.00
CA ASP A 129 7.91 -3.37 26.95
C ASP A 129 7.49 -3.48 28.42
N ASN A 130 6.18 -3.48 28.71
CA ASN A 130 5.62 -3.60 30.06
C ASN A 130 4.86 -4.92 30.25
N ASP A 131 4.72 -5.35 31.50
CA ASP A 131 3.81 -6.42 31.89
C ASP A 131 2.37 -5.88 31.88
N ILE A 132 1.49 -6.51 31.10
CA ILE A 132 0.10 -6.08 30.94
C ILE A 132 -0.87 -6.83 31.88
N THR A 133 -0.38 -7.79 32.66
CA THR A 133 -1.20 -8.63 33.54
C THR A 133 -1.98 -7.77 34.53
N ASP A 134 -3.31 -7.87 34.51
CA ASP A 134 -4.23 -7.09 35.34
C ASP A 134 -4.14 -5.56 35.17
N VAL A 135 -3.41 -5.07 34.15
CA VAL A 135 -3.29 -3.63 33.83
C VAL A 135 -4.19 -3.24 32.66
N LEU A 136 -4.28 -4.08 31.63
CA LEU A 136 -5.10 -3.85 30.44
C LEU A 136 -6.03 -5.03 30.18
N ASP A 137 -7.32 -4.75 29.95
CA ASP A 137 -8.29 -5.75 29.52
C ASP A 137 -8.40 -5.74 27.99
N LEU A 138 -7.41 -6.37 27.35
CA LEU A 138 -7.34 -6.47 25.89
C LEU A 138 -7.81 -7.82 25.40
N THR A 139 -8.50 -7.83 24.26
CA THR A 139 -8.79 -9.03 23.49
C THR A 139 -8.19 -8.89 22.09
N PHE A 140 -8.25 -9.93 21.25
CA PHE A 140 -7.85 -9.85 19.85
C PHE A 140 -8.93 -9.18 18.98
N SER A 141 -9.47 -8.04 19.43
CA SER A 141 -10.35 -7.17 18.68
C SER A 141 -9.89 -5.71 18.76
N VAL A 142 -10.45 -4.87 17.91
CA VAL A 142 -10.18 -3.42 17.87
C VAL A 142 -11.46 -2.68 17.49
N ASN A 143 -11.64 -1.50 18.09
CA ASN A 143 -12.68 -0.58 17.70
C ASN A 143 -12.19 0.26 16.52
N GLU A 144 -12.85 0.14 15.38
CA GLU A 144 -12.56 0.86 14.16
C GLU A 144 -13.69 1.86 13.91
N GLU A 145 -13.37 3.15 13.90
CA GLU A 145 -14.34 4.17 13.49
C GLU A 145 -14.30 4.32 11.97
N MET A 146 -15.40 3.97 11.31
CA MET A 146 -15.60 4.17 9.88
C MET A 146 -16.85 5.00 9.66
N PHE A 147 -16.69 6.17 9.03
CA PHE A 147 -17.82 7.05 8.64
C PHE A 147 -18.73 7.43 9.82
N GLY A 148 -18.13 7.73 10.98
CA GLY A 148 -18.85 8.09 12.21
C GLY A 148 -19.53 6.92 12.92
N LYS A 149 -19.31 5.67 12.48
CA LYS A 149 -19.75 4.45 13.15
C LYS A 149 -18.55 3.72 13.73
N ILE A 150 -18.64 3.35 15.01
CA ILE A 150 -17.64 2.52 15.66
C ILE A 150 -18.06 1.06 15.49
N GLU A 151 -17.21 0.27 14.82
CA GLU A 151 -17.39 -1.16 14.65
C GLU A 151 -16.26 -1.91 15.35
N GLU A 152 -16.61 -2.96 16.09
CA GLU A 152 -15.60 -3.83 16.72
C GLU A 152 -15.21 -4.97 15.75
N ARG A 153 -13.97 -4.92 15.25
CA ARG A 153 -13.40 -5.94 14.37
C ARG A 153 -12.48 -6.90 15.10
N GLU A 154 -12.58 -8.18 14.76
CA GLU A 154 -11.64 -9.19 15.25
C GLU A 154 -10.34 -9.18 14.44
N LEU A 155 -9.21 -9.19 15.15
CA LEU A 155 -7.86 -9.29 14.57
C LEU A 155 -7.52 -10.71 14.10
N LYS A 156 -8.20 -11.71 14.67
CA LYS A 156 -8.14 -13.13 14.30
C LYS A 156 -9.49 -13.79 14.57
N PRO A 157 -9.78 -14.99 14.00
CA PRO A 157 -11.04 -15.68 14.24
C PRO A 157 -11.31 -15.88 15.73
N ASN A 158 -12.51 -15.54 16.19
CA ASN A 158 -12.94 -15.61 17.58
C ASN A 158 -12.11 -14.68 18.51
N GLY A 159 -11.52 -13.63 17.95
CA GLY A 159 -10.58 -12.75 18.64
C GLY A 159 -11.17 -12.01 19.84
N LYS A 160 -12.47 -11.69 19.81
CA LYS A 160 -13.18 -11.04 20.92
C LYS A 160 -13.20 -11.88 22.20
N ASN A 161 -13.15 -13.21 22.05
CA ASN A 161 -13.19 -14.16 23.16
C ASN A 161 -11.80 -14.62 23.59
N ILE A 162 -10.73 -14.04 23.04
CA ILE A 162 -9.35 -14.41 23.34
C ILE A 162 -8.68 -13.23 24.03
N ALA A 163 -8.46 -13.35 25.33
CA ALA A 163 -7.73 -12.37 26.11
C ALA A 163 -6.25 -12.28 25.66
N VAL A 164 -5.72 -11.06 25.65
CA VAL A 164 -4.29 -10.82 25.47
C VAL A 164 -3.60 -11.02 26.81
N THR A 165 -2.50 -11.77 26.79
CA THR A 165 -1.69 -12.13 27.95
C THR A 165 -0.22 -11.98 27.58
N GLU A 166 0.67 -11.99 28.56
CA GLU A 166 2.13 -11.98 28.32
C GLU A 166 2.59 -13.08 27.34
N LYS A 167 1.91 -14.24 27.32
CA LYS A 167 2.24 -15.35 26.42
C LYS A 167 1.89 -15.08 24.96
N ASN A 168 0.88 -14.26 24.69
CA ASN A 168 0.35 -14.03 23.34
C ASN A 168 0.43 -12.56 22.88
N LYS A 169 0.93 -11.64 23.72
CA LYS A 169 1.01 -10.20 23.40
C LYS A 169 1.82 -9.90 22.14
N LYS A 170 2.85 -10.69 21.85
CA LYS A 170 3.61 -10.57 20.59
C LYS A 170 2.73 -10.79 19.36
N GLU A 171 1.86 -11.81 19.38
CA GLU A 171 0.91 -12.04 18.29
C GLU A 171 -0.08 -10.88 18.18
N TYR A 172 -0.58 -10.39 19.32
CA TYR A 172 -1.48 -9.23 19.34
C TYR A 172 -0.83 -8.01 18.67
N ILE A 173 0.42 -7.70 19.02
CA ILE A 173 1.20 -6.60 18.42
C ILE A 173 1.34 -6.79 16.90
N GLU A 174 1.74 -7.97 16.43
CA GLU A 174 1.88 -8.26 14.99
C GLU A 174 0.55 -8.06 14.24
N ARG A 175 -0.57 -8.45 14.86
CA ARG A 175 -1.91 -8.27 14.28
C ARG A 175 -2.35 -6.82 14.27
N MET A 176 -2.06 -6.08 15.34
CA MET A 176 -2.35 -4.66 15.47
C MET A 176 -1.58 -3.83 14.44
N VAL A 177 -0.29 -4.12 14.25
CA VAL A 177 0.52 -3.49 13.20
C VAL A 177 -0.09 -3.77 11.82
N LYS A 178 -0.40 -5.04 11.53
CA LYS A 178 -1.00 -5.42 10.25
C LYS A 178 -2.34 -4.73 10.02
N TRP A 179 -3.20 -4.67 11.03
CA TRP A 179 -4.48 -3.96 10.95
C TRP A 179 -4.26 -2.48 10.68
N ARG A 180 -3.35 -1.83 11.43
CA ARG A 180 -3.12 -0.39 11.33
C ARG A 180 -2.69 0.04 9.94
N VAL A 181 -1.80 -0.71 9.29
CA VAL A 181 -1.29 -0.40 7.94
C VAL A 181 -2.37 -0.46 6.86
N VAL A 182 -3.37 -1.33 7.00
CA VAL A 182 -4.39 -1.56 5.94
C VAL A 182 -5.80 -1.10 6.34
N ARG A 183 -5.91 -0.41 7.49
CA ARG A 183 -7.17 0.07 8.04
C ARG A 183 -7.85 1.00 7.03
N GLY A 184 -9.11 0.72 6.69
CA GLY A 184 -9.86 1.49 5.68
C GLY A 184 -9.41 1.34 4.22
N THR A 185 -8.31 0.62 3.92
CA THR A 185 -7.71 0.59 2.57
C THR A 185 -7.43 -0.83 2.05
N ARG A 186 -7.89 -1.86 2.76
CA ARG A 186 -7.55 -3.26 2.47
C ARG A 186 -7.94 -3.70 1.05
N GLU A 187 -9.11 -3.32 0.57
CA GLU A 187 -9.60 -3.74 -0.75
C GLU A 187 -8.81 -3.06 -1.87
N GLN A 188 -8.60 -1.75 -1.74
CA GLN A 188 -7.77 -0.92 -2.61
C GLN A 188 -6.35 -1.45 -2.71
N THR A 189 -5.73 -1.73 -1.56
CA THR A 189 -4.40 -2.32 -1.46
C THR A 189 -4.33 -3.64 -2.22
N ASN A 190 -5.33 -4.52 -2.05
CA ASN A 190 -5.39 -5.79 -2.77
C ASN A 190 -5.52 -5.59 -4.29
N MET A 191 -6.28 -4.59 -4.75
CA MET A 191 -6.41 -4.29 -6.17
C MET A 191 -5.12 -3.72 -6.76
N LEU A 192 -4.43 -2.84 -6.04
CA LEU A 192 -3.11 -2.33 -6.41
C LEU A 192 -2.10 -3.47 -6.55
N ILE A 193 -1.97 -4.31 -5.52
CA ILE A 193 -1.07 -5.48 -5.53
C ILE A 193 -1.45 -6.45 -6.64
N ARG A 194 -2.74 -6.64 -6.93
CA ARG A 194 -3.19 -7.48 -8.04
C ARG A 194 -2.75 -6.91 -9.38
N GLY A 195 -2.90 -5.60 -9.60
CA GLY A 195 -2.43 -4.92 -10.80
C GLY A 195 -0.93 -5.05 -11.00
N PHE A 196 -0.17 -4.82 -9.94
CA PHE A 196 1.28 -4.96 -9.93
C PHE A 196 1.74 -6.38 -10.32
N ASN A 197 1.14 -7.40 -9.70
CA ASN A 197 1.44 -8.81 -9.96
C ASN A 197 0.94 -9.33 -11.32
N GLU A 198 0.15 -8.55 -12.05
CA GLU A 198 -0.21 -8.86 -13.44
C GLU A 198 0.93 -8.52 -14.40
N VAL A 199 1.80 -7.59 -14.02
CA VAL A 199 2.94 -7.11 -14.82
C VAL A 199 4.26 -7.68 -14.33
N ILE A 200 4.43 -7.85 -13.01
CA ILE A 200 5.67 -8.34 -12.41
C ILE A 200 5.46 -9.71 -11.78
N ASP A 201 6.41 -10.61 -12.03
CA ASP A 201 6.55 -11.83 -11.24
C ASP A 201 7.23 -11.47 -9.91
N LEU A 202 6.53 -11.70 -8.79
CA LEU A 202 7.02 -11.39 -7.45
C LEU A 202 8.41 -11.96 -7.16
N ARG A 203 8.79 -13.07 -7.80
CA ARG A 203 10.12 -13.69 -7.63
C ARG A 203 11.25 -12.80 -8.14
N LEU A 204 10.97 -11.89 -9.08
CA LEU A 204 11.94 -10.96 -9.63
C LEU A 204 12.16 -9.75 -8.73
N VAL A 205 11.15 -9.38 -7.94
CA VAL A 205 11.21 -8.21 -7.06
C VAL A 205 11.43 -8.56 -5.59
N SER A 206 11.26 -9.83 -5.20
CA SER A 206 11.46 -10.29 -3.82
C SER A 206 12.92 -10.22 -3.35
N VAL A 207 13.86 -9.89 -4.23
CA VAL A 207 15.27 -9.65 -3.88
C VAL A 207 15.49 -8.25 -3.31
N PHE A 208 14.57 -7.31 -3.57
CA PHE A 208 14.66 -5.94 -3.11
C PHE A 208 13.99 -5.77 -1.75
N ASP A 209 14.54 -4.90 -0.92
CA ASP A 209 13.81 -4.31 0.20
C ASP A 209 12.98 -3.07 -0.23
N ALA A 210 12.26 -2.49 0.71
CA ALA A 210 11.39 -1.34 0.42
C ALA A 210 12.17 -0.08 -0.01
N ASN A 211 13.38 0.12 0.50
CA ASN A 211 14.22 1.25 0.16
C ASN A 211 14.85 1.05 -1.23
N GLU A 212 15.25 -0.19 -1.55
CA GLU A 212 15.79 -0.53 -2.87
C GLU A 212 14.74 -0.48 -3.97
N LEU A 213 13.46 -0.76 -3.66
CA LEU A 213 12.36 -0.63 -4.61
C LEU A 213 11.98 0.84 -4.88
N GLU A 214 12.26 1.73 -3.93
CA GLU A 214 12.03 3.17 -4.07
C GLU A 214 13.03 3.86 -5.01
N LEU A 215 14.28 3.36 -5.06
CA LEU A 215 15.40 3.89 -5.85
C LEU A 215 15.37 3.44 -7.33
#